data_AF-A0A8T2VFN0-F1
#
_entry.id   AF-A0A8T2VFN0-F1
#
_cell.length_a   1.000
_cell.length_b   1.000
_cell.length_c   1.000
_cell.angle_alpha   90.00
_cell.angle_beta   90.00
_cell.angle_gamma   90.00
#
_symmetry.space_group_name_H-M   'P 1'
#
loop_
_entity.id
_entity.type
_entity.pdbx_description
1 polymer ?
#
loop_
_entity_poly.entity_id
_entity_poly.type
_entity_poly.pdbx_seq_one_letter_code
_entity_poly.pdbx_strand_id
1 'polypeptide(L)'
;MSKLRWLIRANMYHLLHTCAFVLHTDRRTMTTLVLILLLAMLPCLHAWKNLMPPVGNSLAIKTKTRNGVQFYRCLDGEWLPESAYAGLTSFYDTRHEVGNYSWVRTHYSPHYSGMWHLLNNAGDRAESGDLTSLVSGKQFLTATGKGPRDLPDFLAVATMHKNRGEASLVSYIARVNTKGGVPIKDGACRWEGKLIKLPFEAEFHFWKQDMIPPTTPPVLSVASGRAIQGVYGQGIVTYAFDGSTWRQRGINAELYDVPGGNKMGTHFTKVTVDSKGGSFCWQFDGPNEVVVVGKHACEPVQVTPGSLPWSLNEVTTSTGKLNLFGNYTHVQMVSTTGGLPPMNTAEATPRSGQIYKSSFTAIYWIYCAGD
;
A
#
# COMPACT_ATOMS: atom_id res chain seq x y z
N MET A 1 43.00 -18.32 2.80
CA MET A 1 42.68 -16.87 2.81
C MET A 1 41.27 -16.66 3.39
N SER A 2 41.20 -16.76 4.71
CA SER A 2 39.96 -16.91 5.49
C SER A 2 40.07 -16.07 6.77
N LYS A 3 39.95 -14.75 6.64
CA LYS A 3 39.89 -13.81 7.77
C LYS A 3 38.98 -12.63 7.43
N LEU A 4 37.68 -12.91 7.27
CA LEU A 4 36.64 -11.88 7.29
C LEU A 4 35.27 -12.45 7.73
N ARG A 5 35.29 -13.38 8.70
CA ARG A 5 34.09 -13.91 9.38
C ARG A 5 34.13 -13.73 10.91
N TRP A 6 35.04 -12.90 11.44
CA TRP A 6 35.26 -12.75 12.88
C TRP A 6 34.82 -11.41 13.49
N LEU A 7 34.34 -10.44 12.70
CA LEU A 7 33.96 -9.12 13.24
C LEU A 7 32.46 -8.91 13.47
N ILE A 8 31.60 -9.89 13.17
CA ILE A 8 30.15 -9.82 13.48
C ILE A 8 29.75 -10.76 14.63
N ARG A 9 30.64 -11.66 15.08
CA ARG A 9 30.41 -12.47 16.31
C ARG A 9 30.96 -11.83 17.59
N ALA A 10 31.74 -10.76 17.52
CA ALA A 10 32.36 -10.15 18.71
C ALA A 10 31.44 -9.18 19.49
N ASN A 11 30.42 -8.60 18.86
CA ASN A 11 29.52 -7.64 19.54
C ASN A 11 28.33 -8.28 20.27
N MET A 12 28.14 -9.59 20.15
CA MET A 12 27.08 -10.30 20.88
C MET A 12 27.59 -10.99 22.15
N TYR A 13 28.89 -11.30 22.24
CA TYR A 13 29.51 -11.88 23.44
C TYR A 13 29.89 -10.83 24.49
N HIS A 14 30.18 -9.59 24.10
CA HIS A 14 30.48 -8.53 25.06
C HIS A 14 29.25 -7.99 25.80
N LEU A 15 28.03 -8.15 25.24
CA LEU A 15 26.77 -7.87 25.95
C LEU A 15 26.37 -9.00 26.90
N LEU A 16 26.74 -10.26 26.61
CA LEU A 16 26.43 -11.39 27.47
C LEU A 16 27.33 -11.46 28.71
N HIS A 17 28.55 -10.93 28.64
CA HIS A 17 29.48 -10.93 29.78
C HIS A 17 29.25 -9.80 30.79
N THR A 18 28.70 -8.65 30.37
CA THR A 18 28.30 -7.57 31.31
C THR A 18 26.98 -7.84 32.01
N CYS A 19 26.13 -8.75 31.50
CA CYS A 19 24.94 -9.19 32.22
C CYS A 19 25.22 -10.22 33.33
N ALA A 20 26.41 -10.84 33.37
CA ALA A 20 26.76 -11.83 34.39
C ALA A 20 27.41 -11.25 35.66
N PHE A 21 27.78 -9.96 35.66
CA PHE A 21 28.53 -9.33 36.77
C PHE A 21 27.70 -8.38 37.66
N VAL A 22 26.37 -8.53 37.65
CA VAL A 22 25.47 -7.81 38.56
C VAL A 22 24.54 -8.82 39.24
N LEU A 23 25.16 -9.82 39.90
CA LEU A 23 24.50 -10.74 40.83
C LEU A 23 24.79 -10.31 42.27
N HIS A 24 24.56 -9.04 42.60
CA HIS A 24 24.32 -8.62 43.99
C HIS A 24 23.72 -7.22 44.11
N THR A 25 22.70 -6.92 43.30
CA THR A 25 21.89 -5.71 43.52
C THR A 25 20.42 -6.01 43.42
N ASP A 26 19.69 -5.38 44.34
CA ASP A 26 18.29 -5.52 44.70
C ASP A 26 17.34 -5.84 43.53
N ARG A 27 16.50 -6.87 43.72
CA ARG A 27 15.54 -7.45 42.77
C ARG A 27 14.57 -6.42 42.17
N ARG A 28 14.41 -5.25 42.79
CA ARG A 28 13.59 -4.13 42.30
C ARG A 28 14.30 -3.25 41.25
N THR A 29 15.62 -3.16 41.28
CA THR A 29 16.38 -2.34 40.31
C THR A 29 16.53 -3.03 38.96
N MET A 30 16.66 -4.36 38.97
CA MET A 30 16.84 -5.16 37.75
C MET A 30 15.58 -5.23 36.88
N THR A 31 14.39 -5.32 37.49
CA THR A 31 13.09 -5.28 36.77
C THR A 31 12.87 -3.93 36.11
N THR A 32 13.21 -2.83 36.79
CA THR A 32 13.05 -1.48 36.26
C THR A 32 13.99 -1.23 35.07
N LEU A 33 15.24 -1.67 35.14
CA LEU A 33 16.23 -1.52 34.07
C LEU A 33 15.89 -2.35 32.81
N VAL A 34 15.39 -3.58 32.97
CA VAL A 34 14.92 -4.41 31.86
C VAL A 34 13.66 -3.82 31.22
N LEU A 35 12.74 -3.25 32.02
CA LEU A 35 11.56 -2.56 31.51
C LEU A 35 11.93 -1.30 30.73
N ILE A 36 12.90 -0.51 31.22
CA ILE A 36 13.41 0.70 30.56
C ILE A 36 14.12 0.34 29.24
N LEU A 37 14.92 -0.73 29.20
CA LEU A 37 15.56 -1.22 27.97
C LEU A 37 14.54 -1.75 26.95
N LEU A 38 13.51 -2.47 27.41
CA LEU A 38 12.39 -2.91 26.55
C LEU A 38 11.60 -1.70 26.02
N LEU A 39 11.29 -0.71 26.87
CA LEU A 39 10.61 0.54 26.49
C LEU A 39 11.46 1.43 25.59
N ALA A 40 12.78 1.41 25.70
CA ALA A 40 13.71 2.15 24.84
C ALA A 40 13.97 1.46 23.49
N MET A 41 13.70 0.16 23.39
CA MET A 41 13.78 -0.61 22.13
C MET A 41 12.47 -0.56 21.33
N LEU A 42 11.35 -0.18 21.94
CA LEU A 42 10.07 -0.01 21.23
C LEU A 42 10.15 1.06 20.11
N PRO A 43 10.68 2.28 20.28
CA PRO A 43 10.61 3.32 19.26
C PRO A 43 11.40 2.99 17.98
N CYS A 44 12.46 2.19 18.08
CA CYS A 44 13.32 1.87 16.94
C CYS A 44 12.67 0.90 15.94
N LEU A 45 11.68 0.11 16.39
CA LEU A 45 10.88 -0.79 15.55
C LEU A 45 9.63 -0.11 14.93
N HIS A 46 9.28 1.10 15.34
CA HIS A 46 8.02 1.76 14.93
C HIS A 46 8.11 2.64 13.68
N ALA A 47 9.31 3.09 13.28
CA ALA A 47 9.43 4.01 12.14
C ALA A 47 9.30 3.31 10.76
N TRP A 48 9.66 2.03 10.65
CA TRP A 48 9.63 1.29 9.37
C TRP A 48 8.29 0.60 9.08
N LYS A 49 7.45 0.37 10.10
CA LYS A 49 6.15 -0.27 9.94
C LYS A 49 5.12 0.58 9.16
N ASN A 50 5.36 1.89 9.01
CA ASN A 50 4.33 2.81 8.49
C ASN A 50 4.41 3.09 6.99
N LEU A 51 5.43 2.60 6.28
CA LEU A 51 5.58 2.78 4.82
C LEU A 51 5.59 1.43 4.08
N MET A 52 4.87 0.45 4.60
CA MET A 52 4.65 -0.83 3.94
C MET A 52 3.24 -0.88 3.36
N PRO A 53 3.04 -1.46 2.17
CA PRO A 53 1.70 -1.67 1.64
C PRO A 53 0.94 -2.69 2.52
N PRO A 54 -0.40 -2.74 2.38
CA PRO A 54 -1.19 -3.83 2.93
C PRO A 54 -0.67 -5.20 2.46
N VAL A 55 -0.93 -6.24 3.25
CA VAL A 55 -0.65 -7.64 2.86
C VAL A 55 -1.26 -8.00 1.51
N GLY A 56 -0.76 -9.04 0.84
CA GLY A 56 -1.12 -9.33 -0.56
C GLY A 56 -0.33 -8.48 -1.57
N ASN A 57 0.79 -7.88 -1.13
CA ASN A 57 1.74 -7.19 -1.97
C ASN A 57 3.16 -7.60 -1.60
N SER A 58 3.95 -8.03 -2.59
CA SER A 58 5.34 -8.45 -2.41
C SER A 58 6.30 -7.47 -3.04
N LEU A 59 7.42 -7.24 -2.36
CA LEU A 59 8.50 -6.40 -2.88
C LEU A 59 9.10 -7.07 -4.14
N ALA A 60 9.04 -6.38 -5.27
CA ALA A 60 9.53 -6.88 -6.55
C ALA A 60 10.84 -6.22 -6.97
N ILE A 61 10.94 -4.89 -6.84
CA ILE A 61 12.08 -4.12 -7.35
C ILE A 61 12.60 -3.19 -6.26
N LYS A 62 13.93 -3.14 -6.09
CA LYS A 62 14.62 -2.16 -5.26
C LYS A 62 15.59 -1.36 -6.11
N THR A 63 15.53 -0.05 -5.97
CA THR A 63 16.39 0.87 -6.70
C THR A 63 17.02 1.90 -5.78
N LYS A 64 18.12 2.49 -6.26
CA LYS A 64 18.73 3.70 -5.68
C LYS A 64 18.67 4.81 -6.70
N THR A 65 18.51 6.05 -6.23
CA THR A 65 18.59 7.20 -7.11
C THR A 65 20.04 7.45 -7.54
N ARG A 66 20.18 7.91 -8.78
CA ARG A 66 21.41 8.41 -9.40
C ARG A 66 21.14 9.82 -9.89
N ASN A 67 21.96 10.78 -9.45
CA ASN A 67 21.81 12.20 -9.78
C ASN A 67 20.41 12.76 -9.46
N GLY A 68 19.85 12.39 -8.31
CA GLY A 68 18.53 12.85 -7.87
C GLY A 68 18.53 14.34 -7.56
N VAL A 69 17.54 15.07 -8.07
CA VAL A 69 17.43 16.53 -7.96
C VAL A 69 15.98 16.95 -7.75
N GLN A 70 15.77 17.87 -6.79
CA GLN A 70 14.49 18.50 -6.50
C GLN A 70 14.59 19.99 -6.84
N PHE A 71 13.62 20.49 -7.59
CA PHE A 71 13.52 21.89 -8.00
C PHE A 71 12.49 22.61 -7.13
N TYR A 72 12.84 23.84 -6.74
CA TYR A 72 11.95 24.76 -6.03
C TYR A 72 11.91 26.10 -6.72
N ARG A 73 10.75 26.74 -6.65
CA ARG A 73 10.53 28.13 -7.05
C ARG A 73 10.21 28.97 -5.82
N CYS A 74 10.85 30.12 -5.74
CA CYS A 74 10.52 31.14 -4.77
C CYS A 74 9.23 31.83 -5.19
N LEU A 75 8.16 31.70 -4.40
CA LEU A 75 6.87 32.35 -4.63
C LEU A 75 6.36 32.91 -3.29
N ASP A 76 6.05 34.20 -3.25
CA ASP A 76 5.52 34.90 -2.06
C ASP A 76 6.40 34.74 -0.80
N GLY A 77 7.72 34.69 -0.99
CA GLY A 77 8.66 34.50 0.12
C GLY A 77 8.83 33.05 0.60
N GLU A 78 8.14 32.09 -0.03
CA GLU A 78 8.25 30.66 0.27
C GLU A 78 8.89 29.86 -0.87
N TRP A 79 9.69 28.84 -0.50
CA TRP A 79 10.19 27.86 -1.46
C TRP A 79 9.12 26.80 -1.74
N LEU A 80 8.49 26.86 -2.90
CA LEU A 80 7.49 25.88 -3.31
C LEU A 80 8.12 24.82 -4.24
N PRO A 81 7.89 23.51 -3.99
CA PRO A 81 8.46 22.46 -4.82
C PRO A 81 7.78 22.48 -6.20
N GLU A 82 8.56 22.39 -7.26
CA GLU A 82 8.07 22.50 -8.65
C GLU A 82 8.18 21.18 -9.42
N SER A 83 9.31 20.47 -9.28
CA SER A 83 9.52 19.19 -9.95
C SER A 83 10.68 18.42 -9.32
N ALA A 84 10.79 17.12 -9.61
CA ALA A 84 12.01 16.37 -9.34
C ALA A 84 12.31 15.37 -10.45
N TYR A 85 13.56 14.95 -10.48
CA TYR A 85 14.07 13.94 -11.39
C TYR A 85 15.15 13.10 -10.70
N ALA A 86 15.21 11.81 -11.02
CA ALA A 86 16.34 10.96 -10.69
C ALA A 86 16.48 9.82 -11.72
N GLY A 87 17.70 9.46 -12.08
CA GLY A 87 17.95 8.13 -12.65
C GLY A 87 17.77 7.08 -11.57
N LEU A 88 17.38 5.87 -11.94
CA LEU A 88 17.20 4.73 -11.04
C LEU A 88 18.15 3.62 -11.45
N THR A 89 18.93 3.14 -10.49
CA THR A 89 19.84 2.00 -10.68
C THR A 89 19.45 0.87 -9.75
N SER A 90 19.84 -0.36 -10.08
CA SER A 90 19.62 -1.51 -9.22
C SER A 90 20.23 -1.26 -7.83
N PHE A 91 19.51 -1.70 -6.80
CA PHE A 91 19.98 -1.58 -5.43
C PHE A 91 21.28 -2.39 -5.20
N TYR A 92 21.44 -3.50 -5.92
CA TYR A 92 22.55 -4.45 -5.77
C TYR A 92 23.74 -4.14 -6.69
N ASP A 93 23.51 -3.58 -7.88
CA ASP A 93 24.56 -3.13 -8.80
C ASP A 93 24.19 -1.74 -9.37
N THR A 94 24.90 -0.70 -8.93
CA THR A 94 24.64 0.69 -9.35
C THR A 94 25.02 0.98 -10.79
N ARG A 95 25.72 0.05 -11.47
CA ARG A 95 26.00 0.14 -12.91
C ARG A 95 24.80 -0.29 -13.75
N HIS A 96 23.91 -1.10 -13.18
CA HIS A 96 22.70 -1.55 -13.85
C HIS A 96 21.61 -0.49 -13.72
N GLU A 97 21.24 0.10 -14.86
CA GLU A 97 20.14 1.04 -14.95
C GLU A 97 18.80 0.31 -14.93
N VAL A 98 17.89 0.77 -14.08
CA VAL A 98 16.54 0.22 -13.94
C VAL A 98 15.51 1.16 -14.56
N GLY A 99 15.78 2.47 -14.61
CA GLY A 99 14.84 3.43 -15.17
C GLY A 99 15.05 4.85 -14.70
N ASN A 100 13.98 5.63 -14.66
CA ASN A 100 13.98 6.98 -14.14
C ASN A 100 12.71 7.28 -13.32
N TYR A 101 12.85 8.25 -12.43
CA TYR A 101 11.78 8.85 -11.64
C TYR A 101 11.66 10.32 -12.02
N SER A 102 10.43 10.80 -12.18
CA SER A 102 10.16 12.23 -12.31
C SER A 102 8.82 12.60 -11.71
N TRP A 103 8.67 13.86 -11.32
CA TRP A 103 7.35 14.45 -11.07
C TRP A 103 7.40 15.94 -11.39
N VAL A 104 6.26 16.50 -11.76
CA VAL A 104 6.10 17.93 -12.03
C VAL A 104 4.81 18.40 -11.38
N ARG A 105 4.87 19.52 -10.68
CA ARG A 105 3.70 20.18 -10.12
C ARG A 105 2.87 20.75 -11.27
N THR A 106 1.63 20.30 -11.40
CA THR A 106 0.69 20.86 -12.37
C THR A 106 -0.54 21.39 -11.63
N HIS A 107 -1.22 22.38 -12.20
CA HIS A 107 -2.45 22.91 -11.64
C HIS A 107 -3.55 21.83 -11.53
N TYR A 108 -3.56 20.89 -12.48
CA TYR A 108 -4.53 19.79 -12.56
C TYR A 108 -4.22 18.61 -11.63
N SER A 109 -2.99 18.49 -11.13
CA SER A 109 -2.63 17.44 -10.20
C SER A 109 -1.49 17.87 -9.29
N PRO A 110 -1.80 18.62 -8.23
CA PRO A 110 -0.83 19.03 -7.22
C PRO A 110 -0.35 17.86 -6.34
N HIS A 111 -0.85 16.64 -6.57
CA HIS A 111 -0.65 15.47 -5.70
C HIS A 111 0.06 14.29 -6.36
N TYR A 112 0.60 14.43 -7.59
CA TYR A 112 1.42 13.36 -8.17
C TYR A 112 2.67 13.13 -7.31
N SER A 113 2.84 11.91 -6.80
CA SER A 113 4.08 11.51 -6.10
C SER A 113 5.24 11.34 -7.06
N GLY A 114 4.92 10.97 -8.31
CA GLY A 114 5.88 10.37 -9.22
C GLY A 114 5.26 9.74 -10.46
N MET A 115 6.06 9.77 -11.53
CA MET A 115 6.03 8.85 -12.65
C MET A 115 7.36 8.11 -12.65
N TRP A 116 7.30 6.80 -12.83
CA TRP A 116 8.45 5.93 -12.93
C TRP A 116 8.43 5.23 -14.28
N HIS A 117 9.47 5.46 -15.08
CA HIS A 117 9.72 4.70 -16.30
C HIS A 117 10.72 3.61 -15.98
N LEU A 118 10.33 2.36 -16.12
CA LEU A 118 11.16 1.18 -15.85
C LEU A 118 11.56 0.55 -17.18
N LEU A 119 12.83 0.16 -17.27
CA LEU A 119 13.34 -0.63 -18.39
C LEU A 119 12.83 -2.06 -18.25
N ASN A 120 12.22 -2.60 -19.30
CA ASN A 120 11.79 -3.99 -19.30
C ASN A 120 13.00 -4.91 -19.48
N ASN A 121 13.03 -5.99 -18.70
CA ASN A 121 14.00 -7.07 -18.91
C ASN A 121 13.75 -7.78 -20.27
N ALA A 122 14.65 -8.65 -20.71
CA ALA A 122 14.53 -9.30 -22.01
C ALA A 122 13.28 -10.17 -22.17
N GLY A 123 12.83 -10.85 -21.10
CA GLY A 123 11.61 -11.65 -21.09
C GLY A 123 10.36 -10.78 -21.15
N ASP A 124 10.27 -9.79 -20.26
CA ASP A 124 9.17 -8.82 -20.24
C ASP A 124 9.05 -8.09 -21.58
N ARG A 125 10.17 -7.71 -22.19
CA ARG A 125 10.21 -7.10 -23.53
C ARG A 125 9.72 -8.07 -24.61
N ALA A 126 10.12 -9.34 -24.56
CA ALA A 126 9.70 -10.33 -25.54
C ALA A 126 8.18 -10.60 -25.45
N GLU A 127 7.62 -10.59 -24.24
CA GLU A 127 6.19 -10.81 -24.01
C GLU A 127 5.34 -9.56 -24.29
N SER A 128 5.81 -8.38 -23.90
CA SER A 128 5.06 -7.11 -24.06
C SER A 128 5.23 -6.46 -25.43
N GLY A 129 6.39 -6.65 -26.07
CA GLY A 129 6.83 -5.85 -27.21
C GLY A 129 7.38 -4.46 -26.83
N ASP A 130 7.31 -4.07 -25.55
CA ASP A 130 7.68 -2.75 -25.07
C ASP A 130 9.11 -2.74 -24.48
N LEU A 131 9.90 -1.72 -24.82
CA LEU A 131 11.22 -1.50 -24.21
C LEU A 131 11.13 -1.02 -22.75
N THR A 132 10.07 -0.29 -22.44
CA THR A 132 9.87 0.35 -21.15
C THR A 132 8.42 0.29 -20.74
N SER A 133 8.19 0.09 -19.46
CA SER A 133 6.88 0.20 -18.82
C SER A 133 6.85 1.42 -17.89
N LEU A 134 5.66 1.97 -17.68
CA LEU A 134 5.45 3.19 -16.91
C LEU A 134 4.40 2.95 -15.84
N VAL A 135 4.69 3.41 -14.63
CA VAL A 135 3.70 3.52 -13.54
C VAL A 135 3.71 4.95 -13.00
N SER A 136 2.53 5.48 -12.68
CA SER A 136 2.38 6.72 -11.91
C SER A 136 1.69 6.44 -10.59
N GLY A 137 1.89 7.32 -9.61
CA GLY A 137 1.28 7.12 -8.30
C GLY A 137 0.97 8.41 -7.56
N LYS A 138 0.07 8.27 -6.60
CA LYS A 138 -0.37 9.34 -5.68
C LYS A 138 0.03 9.01 -4.25
N GLN A 139 0.41 10.03 -3.48
CA GLN A 139 0.93 9.84 -2.13
C GLN A 139 -0.22 9.32 -1.26
N PHE A 140 0.04 8.19 -0.61
CA PHE A 140 -0.90 7.50 0.25
C PHE A 140 -0.54 7.70 1.72
N LEU A 141 0.74 7.56 2.08
CA LEU A 141 1.27 7.83 3.42
C LEU A 141 2.57 8.62 3.33
N THR A 142 2.81 9.49 4.29
CA THR A 142 4.02 10.31 4.38
C THR A 142 4.58 10.23 5.80
N ALA A 143 5.87 9.95 5.91
CA ALA A 143 6.62 10.03 7.15
C ALA A 143 7.38 11.36 7.21
N THR A 144 7.71 11.82 8.42
CA THR A 144 8.56 13.00 8.57
C THR A 144 9.96 12.74 8.02
N GLY A 145 10.58 13.77 7.45
CA GLY A 145 11.98 13.70 7.03
C GLY A 145 12.90 13.38 8.22
N LYS A 146 13.93 12.55 7.99
CA LYS A 146 14.88 12.13 9.03
C LYS A 146 15.73 13.31 9.56
N GLY A 147 15.85 14.36 8.77
CA GLY A 147 16.51 15.61 9.12
C GLY A 147 15.81 16.81 8.49
N PRO A 148 16.16 18.04 8.93
CA PRO A 148 15.51 19.27 8.47
C PRO A 148 15.76 19.60 7.00
N ARG A 149 16.71 18.90 6.36
CA ARG A 149 17.07 19.06 4.93
C ARG A 149 16.68 17.86 4.08
N ASP A 150 16.05 16.86 4.68
CA ASP A 150 15.71 15.62 4.00
C ASP A 150 14.24 15.64 3.60
N LEU A 151 13.98 15.31 2.33
CA LEU A 151 12.61 15.12 1.89
C LEU A 151 11.93 14.01 2.73
N PRO A 152 10.61 14.12 2.95
CA PRO A 152 9.87 13.09 3.67
C PRO A 152 9.88 11.77 2.91
N ASP A 153 10.04 10.66 3.63
CA ASP A 153 9.79 9.33 3.08
C ASP A 153 8.28 9.16 2.86
N PHE A 154 7.86 8.41 1.82
CA PHE A 154 6.45 8.24 1.51
C PHE A 154 6.15 6.86 0.91
N LEU A 155 4.88 6.47 0.98
CA LEU A 155 4.28 5.36 0.24
C LEU A 155 3.25 5.93 -0.74
N ALA A 156 3.37 5.58 -2.00
CA ALA A 156 2.44 5.93 -3.05
C ALA A 156 1.67 4.69 -3.52
N VAL A 157 0.39 4.87 -3.85
CA VAL A 157 -0.42 3.87 -4.54
C VAL A 157 -0.36 4.16 -6.04
N ALA A 158 -0.26 3.12 -6.86
CA ALA A 158 -0.29 3.25 -8.31
C ALA A 158 -1.67 3.75 -8.77
N THR A 159 -1.65 4.69 -9.72
CA THR A 159 -2.87 5.36 -10.24
C THR A 159 -3.02 5.24 -11.74
N MET A 160 -1.97 4.82 -12.45
CA MET A 160 -2.00 4.60 -13.89
C MET A 160 -0.80 3.73 -14.28
N HIS A 161 -1.05 2.82 -15.21
CA HIS A 161 -0.02 2.06 -15.92
C HIS A 161 -0.02 2.39 -17.41
N LYS A 162 1.14 2.33 -18.04
CA LYS A 162 1.28 2.41 -19.49
C LYS A 162 2.38 1.48 -19.96
N ASN A 163 2.15 0.83 -21.10
CA ASN A 163 2.99 -0.23 -21.66
C ASN A 163 3.07 -1.45 -20.73
N ARG A 164 3.27 -2.65 -21.30
CA ARG A 164 3.37 -3.88 -20.51
C ARG A 164 4.81 -4.15 -20.07
N GLY A 165 5.00 -4.97 -19.04
CA GLY A 165 6.32 -5.42 -18.55
C GLY A 165 6.52 -5.16 -17.06
N GLU A 166 7.71 -4.66 -16.69
CA GLU A 166 8.17 -4.62 -15.30
C GLU A 166 7.23 -3.83 -14.36
N ALA A 167 6.64 -2.75 -14.85
CA ALA A 167 5.74 -1.90 -14.08
C ALA A 167 4.30 -2.43 -13.99
N SER A 168 3.89 -3.39 -14.83
CA SER A 168 2.46 -3.70 -15.04
C SER A 168 1.69 -4.17 -13.82
N LEU A 169 2.36 -4.84 -12.87
CA LEU A 169 1.73 -5.32 -11.64
C LEU A 169 2.12 -4.48 -10.41
N VAL A 170 2.81 -3.35 -10.60
CA VAL A 170 3.20 -2.48 -9.49
C VAL A 170 1.95 -1.86 -8.86
N SER A 171 1.74 -2.15 -7.59
CA SER A 171 0.60 -1.69 -6.80
C SER A 171 0.97 -0.50 -5.92
N TYR A 172 2.17 -0.54 -5.32
CA TYR A 172 2.67 0.50 -4.43
C TYR A 172 4.15 0.80 -4.70
N ILE A 173 4.53 2.06 -4.48
CA ILE A 173 5.91 2.53 -4.58
C ILE A 173 6.25 3.35 -3.35
N ALA A 174 7.31 2.98 -2.63
CA ALA A 174 7.79 3.75 -1.49
C ALA A 174 9.10 4.43 -1.84
N ARG A 175 9.20 5.71 -1.47
CA ARG A 175 10.47 6.42 -1.39
C ARG A 175 10.93 6.37 0.05
N VAL A 176 12.07 5.73 0.29
CA VAL A 176 12.61 5.53 1.64
C VAL A 176 14.07 5.93 1.72
N ASN A 177 14.55 6.15 2.95
CA ASN A 177 15.94 6.51 3.23
C ASN A 177 16.37 7.80 2.52
N THR A 178 15.46 8.75 2.41
CA THR A 178 15.72 9.99 1.66
C THR A 178 16.71 10.89 2.41
N LYS A 179 17.63 11.50 1.66
CA LYS A 179 18.61 12.48 2.14
C LYS A 179 18.66 13.68 1.20
N GLY A 180 18.66 14.88 1.75
CA GLY A 180 18.68 16.12 0.97
C GLY A 180 17.35 16.43 0.29
N GLY A 181 17.40 17.37 -0.64
CA GLY A 181 16.25 17.80 -1.42
C GLY A 181 15.34 18.83 -0.76
N VAL A 182 15.61 19.34 0.44
CA VAL A 182 14.82 20.41 1.09
C VAL A 182 15.65 21.70 1.27
N PRO A 183 15.12 22.90 0.92
CA PRO A 183 15.80 24.17 1.12
C PRO A 183 16.06 24.48 2.60
N ILE A 184 17.16 25.16 2.90
CA ILE A 184 17.43 25.67 4.25
C ILE A 184 16.48 26.84 4.53
N LYS A 185 15.70 26.76 5.62
CA LYS A 185 14.75 27.81 6.01
C LYS A 185 15.40 29.17 6.25
N ASP A 186 16.65 29.20 6.70
CA ASP A 186 17.40 30.43 7.01
C ASP A 186 17.89 31.17 5.74
N GLY A 187 17.84 30.52 4.57
CA GLY A 187 18.08 31.16 3.27
C GLY A 187 16.77 31.65 2.68
N ALA A 188 16.26 32.78 3.18
CA ALA A 188 14.99 33.35 2.75
C ALA A 188 14.85 33.34 1.22
N CYS A 189 13.71 32.87 0.74
CA CYS A 189 13.27 33.07 -0.64
C CYS A 189 13.07 34.58 -0.84
N ARG A 190 14.12 35.25 -1.31
CA ARG A 190 14.17 36.73 -1.45
C ARG A 190 13.87 37.21 -2.87
N TRP A 191 13.98 36.31 -3.85
CA TRP A 191 13.89 36.66 -5.26
C TRP A 191 12.72 35.90 -5.87
N GLU A 192 11.61 36.60 -6.01
CA GLU A 192 10.39 36.08 -6.63
C GLU A 192 10.70 35.40 -7.98
N GLY A 193 10.12 34.22 -8.18
CA GLY A 193 10.33 33.40 -9.38
C GLY A 193 11.68 32.69 -9.47
N LYS A 194 12.64 32.92 -8.56
CA LYS A 194 13.95 32.25 -8.58
C LYS A 194 13.80 30.74 -8.48
N LEU A 195 14.53 30.04 -9.34
CA LEU A 195 14.65 28.59 -9.31
C LEU A 195 15.92 28.15 -8.58
N ILE A 196 15.78 27.16 -7.71
CA ILE A 196 16.92 26.45 -7.11
C ILE A 196 16.80 24.96 -7.36
N LYS A 197 17.97 24.31 -7.41
CA LYS A 197 18.13 22.88 -7.62
C LYS A 197 18.85 22.30 -6.40
N LEU A 198 18.22 21.34 -5.74
CA LEU A 198 18.76 20.70 -4.54
C LEU A 198 18.96 19.20 -4.81
N PRO A 199 20.17 18.65 -4.61
CA PRO A 199 20.39 17.24 -4.79
C PRO A 199 19.67 16.44 -3.70
N PHE A 200 19.21 15.24 -4.05
CA PHE A 200 18.69 14.27 -3.11
C PHE A 200 19.11 12.84 -3.47
N GLU A 201 19.24 12.01 -2.44
CA GLU A 201 19.44 10.58 -2.54
C GLU A 201 18.23 9.86 -1.92
N ALA A 202 17.78 8.77 -2.52
CA ALA A 202 16.71 7.95 -1.99
C ALA A 202 16.79 6.52 -2.51
N GLU A 203 16.03 5.64 -1.90
CA GLU A 203 15.69 4.34 -2.44
C GLU A 203 14.23 4.34 -2.90
N PHE A 204 13.94 3.71 -4.03
CA PHE A 204 12.57 3.36 -4.40
C PHE A 204 12.39 1.85 -4.32
N HIS A 205 11.38 1.45 -3.57
CA HIS A 205 10.94 0.07 -3.43
C HIS A 205 9.59 -0.04 -4.16
N PHE A 206 9.47 -1.00 -5.07
CA PHE A 206 8.27 -1.25 -5.86
C PHE A 206 7.68 -2.58 -5.42
N TRP A 207 6.41 -2.56 -5.02
CA TRP A 207 5.65 -3.75 -4.67
C TRP A 207 4.71 -4.11 -5.80
N LYS A 208 4.61 -5.42 -6.08
CA LYS A 208 3.63 -5.97 -7.01
C LYS A 208 2.49 -6.60 -6.22
N GLN A 209 1.27 -6.51 -6.74
CA GLN A 209 0.14 -7.26 -6.19
C GLN A 209 0.43 -8.75 -6.30
N ASP A 210 0.20 -9.51 -5.22
CA ASP A 210 0.45 -10.94 -5.22
C ASP A 210 -0.53 -11.66 -6.14
N MET A 211 -0.06 -12.72 -6.79
CA MET A 211 -0.89 -13.61 -7.63
C MET A 211 -1.50 -14.77 -6.84
N ILE A 212 -1.30 -14.78 -5.52
CA ILE A 212 -1.88 -15.74 -4.59
C ILE A 212 -2.51 -15.01 -3.40
N PRO A 213 -3.60 -15.55 -2.81
CA PRO A 213 -4.19 -14.98 -1.61
C PRO A 213 -3.20 -14.92 -0.44
N PRO A 214 -3.25 -13.86 0.39
CA PRO A 214 -2.46 -13.81 1.61
C PRO A 214 -2.96 -14.85 2.62
N THR A 215 -2.13 -15.19 3.59
CA THR A 215 -2.56 -16.00 4.74
C THR A 215 -3.67 -15.28 5.50
N THR A 216 -4.77 -15.98 5.76
CA THR A 216 -5.94 -15.43 6.47
C THR A 216 -6.15 -16.09 7.83
N PRO A 217 -6.86 -15.43 8.77
CA PRO A 217 -7.34 -16.07 9.98
C PRO A 217 -8.09 -17.37 9.66
N PRO A 218 -8.03 -18.41 10.52
CA PRO A 218 -8.65 -19.71 10.24
C PRO A 218 -10.13 -19.64 9.85
N VAL A 219 -10.90 -18.76 10.49
CA VAL A 219 -12.34 -18.58 10.21
C VAL A 219 -12.62 -18.02 8.81
N LEU A 220 -11.65 -17.32 8.21
CA LEU A 220 -11.75 -16.79 6.85
C LEU A 220 -11.09 -17.70 5.81
N SER A 221 -10.47 -18.81 6.23
CA SER A 221 -9.78 -19.71 5.31
C SER A 221 -10.76 -20.47 4.43
N VAL A 222 -10.41 -20.61 3.15
CA VAL A 222 -11.20 -21.40 2.18
C VAL A 222 -10.71 -22.84 2.26
N ALA A 223 -11.52 -23.72 2.86
CA ALA A 223 -11.15 -25.12 3.10
C ALA A 223 -11.03 -25.93 1.81
N SER A 224 -11.89 -25.65 0.82
CA SER A 224 -11.87 -26.27 -0.50
C SER A 224 -12.17 -25.23 -1.57
N GLY A 225 -11.30 -25.17 -2.57
CA GLY A 225 -11.44 -24.27 -3.70
C GLY A 225 -10.11 -23.70 -4.15
N ARG A 226 -9.99 -23.53 -5.47
CA ARG A 226 -8.80 -22.94 -6.10
C ARG A 226 -9.05 -21.45 -6.27
N ALA A 227 -8.12 -20.63 -5.76
CA ALA A 227 -8.10 -19.21 -6.10
C ALA A 227 -7.79 -19.06 -7.59
N ILE A 228 -8.66 -18.39 -8.33
CA ILE A 228 -8.53 -18.24 -9.78
C ILE A 228 -8.13 -16.83 -10.21
N GLN A 229 -8.47 -15.82 -9.41
CA GLN A 229 -8.21 -14.42 -9.73
C GLN A 229 -8.22 -13.56 -8.46
N GLY A 230 -7.22 -12.68 -8.35
CA GLY A 230 -7.23 -11.53 -7.46
C GLY A 230 -7.59 -10.28 -8.24
N VAL A 231 -8.47 -9.43 -7.72
CA VAL A 231 -8.78 -8.10 -8.28
C VAL A 231 -8.71 -7.03 -7.20
N TYR A 232 -8.18 -5.87 -7.57
CA TYR A 232 -8.10 -4.71 -6.69
C TYR A 232 -9.42 -3.94 -6.69
N GLY A 233 -10.01 -3.75 -5.52
CA GLY A 233 -11.19 -2.92 -5.31
C GLY A 233 -10.83 -1.53 -4.84
N GLN A 234 -11.42 -0.50 -5.47
CA GLN A 234 -11.40 0.87 -4.98
C GLN A 234 -12.83 1.40 -4.93
N GLY A 235 -13.27 1.86 -3.76
CA GLY A 235 -14.68 2.16 -3.57
C GLY A 235 -15.03 3.04 -2.38
N ILE A 236 -16.32 3.10 -2.11
CA ILE A 236 -16.94 3.87 -1.04
C ILE A 236 -17.90 2.97 -0.27
N VAL A 237 -17.78 2.99 1.06
CA VAL A 237 -18.82 2.51 1.97
C VAL A 237 -19.66 3.69 2.42
N THR A 238 -20.98 3.54 2.32
CA THR A 238 -21.94 4.54 2.76
C THR A 238 -22.51 4.15 4.12
N TYR A 239 -22.38 5.04 5.09
CA TYR A 239 -22.95 4.90 6.43
C TYR A 239 -24.06 5.94 6.64
N ALA A 240 -25.06 5.56 7.44
CA ALA A 240 -26.03 6.50 8.00
C ALA A 240 -25.99 6.40 9.53
N PHE A 241 -25.95 7.54 10.20
CA PHE A 241 -26.02 7.57 11.65
C PHE A 241 -27.48 7.35 12.10
N ASP A 242 -27.72 6.36 12.95
CA ASP A 242 -29.09 6.04 13.43
C ASP A 242 -29.52 6.86 14.65
N GLY A 243 -28.65 7.72 15.18
CA GLY A 243 -28.83 8.44 16.45
C GLY A 243 -27.97 7.88 17.58
N SER A 244 -27.41 6.68 17.41
CA SER A 244 -26.49 6.04 18.35
C SER A 244 -25.18 5.61 17.69
N THR A 245 -25.27 4.97 16.53
CA THR A 245 -24.14 4.34 15.85
C THR A 245 -24.22 4.55 14.33
N TRP A 246 -23.07 4.51 13.68
CA TRP A 246 -23.02 4.47 12.23
C TRP A 246 -23.41 3.08 11.72
N ARG A 247 -24.46 3.03 10.89
CA ARG A 247 -24.91 1.80 10.24
C ARG A 247 -24.52 1.81 8.77
N GLN A 248 -23.87 0.74 8.33
CA GLN A 248 -23.56 0.57 6.91
C GLN A 248 -24.86 0.43 6.12
N ARG A 249 -25.01 1.24 5.08
CA ARG A 249 -26.16 1.23 4.16
C ARG A 249 -25.83 0.56 2.83
N GLY A 250 -24.57 0.59 2.44
CA GLY A 250 -24.11 -0.08 1.24
C GLY A 250 -22.63 0.13 1.00
N ILE A 251 -22.10 -0.67 0.09
CA ILE A 251 -20.72 -0.64 -0.37
C ILE A 251 -20.76 -0.68 -1.89
N ASN A 252 -19.92 0.12 -2.53
CA ASN A 252 -19.73 0.12 -3.98
C ASN A 252 -18.25 0.30 -4.28
N ALA A 253 -17.70 -0.48 -5.20
CA ALA A 253 -16.32 -0.37 -5.66
C ALA A 253 -16.21 -0.67 -7.15
N GLU A 254 -15.24 -0.02 -7.79
CA GLU A 254 -14.72 -0.46 -9.07
C GLU A 254 -13.64 -1.50 -8.84
N LEU A 255 -13.60 -2.50 -9.70
CA LEU A 255 -12.64 -3.60 -9.65
C LEU A 255 -11.63 -3.41 -10.76
N TYR A 256 -10.35 -3.56 -10.45
CA TYR A 256 -9.22 -3.41 -11.36
C TYR A 256 -8.33 -4.66 -11.30
N ASP A 257 -7.53 -4.91 -12.33
CA ASP A 257 -6.50 -5.95 -12.31
C ASP A 257 -5.43 -5.67 -11.22
N VAL A 258 -5.03 -4.40 -11.09
CA VAL A 258 -4.06 -3.86 -10.12
C VAL A 258 -4.42 -2.39 -9.82
N PRO A 259 -3.95 -1.77 -8.72
CA PRO A 259 -4.16 -0.32 -8.53
C PRO A 259 -3.71 0.51 -9.74
N GLY A 260 -4.62 1.34 -10.26
CA GLY A 260 -4.38 2.18 -11.44
C GLY A 260 -4.32 1.43 -12.77
N GLY A 261 -4.69 0.14 -12.80
CA GLY A 261 -4.68 -0.69 -13.99
C GLY A 261 -6.00 -0.65 -14.77
N ASN A 262 -6.31 -1.74 -15.46
CA ASN A 262 -7.53 -1.84 -16.27
C ASN A 262 -8.72 -2.16 -15.38
N LYS A 263 -9.85 -1.48 -15.62
CA LYS A 263 -11.11 -1.82 -14.97
C LYS A 263 -11.59 -3.18 -15.45
N MET A 264 -11.89 -4.05 -14.48
CA MET A 264 -12.34 -5.44 -14.66
C MET A 264 -13.81 -5.61 -14.28
N GLY A 265 -14.43 -4.64 -13.59
CA GLY A 265 -15.81 -4.76 -13.16
C GLY A 265 -16.19 -3.84 -12.00
N THR A 266 -17.23 -4.24 -11.27
CA THR A 266 -17.77 -3.54 -10.12
C THR A 266 -18.20 -4.49 -9.01
N HIS A 267 -18.08 -4.05 -7.77
CA HIS A 267 -18.64 -4.69 -6.60
C HIS A 267 -19.67 -3.78 -5.94
N PHE A 268 -20.83 -4.31 -5.55
CA PHE A 268 -21.85 -3.55 -4.84
C PHE A 268 -22.75 -4.43 -3.97
N THR A 269 -23.49 -3.82 -3.04
CA THR A 269 -24.55 -4.49 -2.27
C THR A 269 -25.93 -4.17 -2.83
N LYS A 270 -26.76 -5.20 -3.01
CA LYS A 270 -28.19 -5.06 -3.32
C LYS A 270 -29.01 -4.92 -2.04
N VAL A 271 -30.10 -4.13 -2.12
CA VAL A 271 -31.09 -4.00 -1.04
C VAL A 271 -31.90 -5.28 -0.90
N THR A 272 -32.29 -5.88 -2.03
CA THR A 272 -33.02 -7.15 -2.07
C THR A 272 -32.03 -8.30 -2.17
N VAL A 273 -32.09 -9.21 -1.20
CA VAL A 273 -31.31 -10.45 -1.19
C VAL A 273 -31.84 -11.44 -2.23
N ASP A 274 -30.98 -12.31 -2.76
CA ASP A 274 -31.42 -13.45 -3.56
C ASP A 274 -32.12 -14.52 -2.71
N SER A 275 -32.66 -15.55 -3.37
CA SER A 275 -33.39 -16.66 -2.71
C SER A 275 -32.58 -17.43 -1.66
N LYS A 276 -31.25 -17.28 -1.64
CA LYS A 276 -30.33 -17.95 -0.71
C LYS A 276 -29.68 -16.97 0.28
N GLY A 277 -30.13 -15.71 0.30
CA GLY A 277 -29.69 -14.66 1.22
C GLY A 277 -28.50 -13.84 0.72
N GLY A 278 -28.07 -13.99 -0.53
CA GLY A 278 -26.96 -13.25 -1.12
C GLY A 278 -27.31 -11.80 -1.45
N SER A 279 -26.45 -10.86 -1.06
CA SER A 279 -26.62 -9.42 -1.35
C SER A 279 -25.37 -8.75 -1.89
N PHE A 280 -24.19 -9.32 -1.68
CA PHE A 280 -22.93 -8.83 -2.22
C PHE A 280 -22.78 -9.30 -3.66
N CYS A 281 -22.61 -8.38 -4.59
CA CYS A 281 -22.52 -8.66 -6.02
C CYS A 281 -21.15 -8.27 -6.54
N TRP A 282 -20.55 -9.11 -7.38
CA TRP A 282 -19.36 -8.84 -8.18
C TRP A 282 -19.73 -9.06 -9.64
N GLN A 283 -19.74 -7.97 -10.40
CA GLN A 283 -20.06 -7.97 -11.82
C GLN A 283 -18.79 -7.66 -12.60
N PHE A 284 -18.35 -8.59 -13.44
CA PHE A 284 -17.14 -8.46 -14.24
C PHE A 284 -17.46 -7.98 -15.64
N ASP A 285 -16.70 -6.99 -16.08
CA ASP A 285 -16.77 -6.45 -17.43
C ASP A 285 -16.10 -7.45 -18.39
N GLY A 286 -16.79 -7.78 -19.48
CA GLY A 286 -16.26 -8.71 -20.48
C GLY A 286 -17.35 -9.43 -21.26
N PRO A 287 -16.98 -10.20 -22.31
CA PRO A 287 -17.93 -10.83 -23.21
C PRO A 287 -18.83 -11.87 -22.53
N ASN A 288 -18.39 -12.40 -21.39
CA ASN A 288 -19.10 -13.43 -20.63
C ASN A 288 -20.09 -12.86 -19.61
N GLU A 289 -20.08 -11.55 -19.35
CA GLU A 289 -20.99 -10.85 -18.42
C GLU A 289 -21.14 -11.57 -17.07
N VAL A 290 -20.01 -11.98 -16.48
CA VAL A 290 -20.02 -12.80 -15.27
C VAL A 290 -20.53 -11.97 -14.09
N VAL A 291 -21.54 -12.48 -13.40
CA VAL A 291 -22.03 -11.93 -12.14
C VAL A 291 -21.97 -13.00 -11.08
N VAL A 292 -21.32 -12.70 -9.97
CA VAL A 292 -21.26 -13.53 -8.77
C VAL A 292 -22.01 -12.82 -7.66
N VAL A 293 -22.90 -13.53 -6.98
CA VAL A 293 -23.61 -13.03 -5.80
C VAL A 293 -23.27 -13.92 -4.61
N GLY A 294 -23.07 -13.31 -3.45
CA GLY A 294 -22.77 -14.04 -2.24
C GLY A 294 -23.30 -13.39 -0.97
N LYS A 295 -23.15 -14.13 0.13
CA LYS A 295 -23.43 -13.71 1.50
C LYS A 295 -22.21 -14.00 2.37
N HIS A 296 -22.09 -13.34 3.51
CA HIS A 296 -21.04 -13.69 4.48
C HIS A 296 -21.17 -15.16 4.90
N ALA A 297 -20.08 -15.91 4.75
CA ALA A 297 -19.98 -17.30 5.22
C ALA A 297 -19.76 -17.36 6.74
N CYS A 298 -19.17 -16.31 7.30
CA CYS A 298 -18.82 -16.16 8.71
C CYS A 298 -18.73 -14.68 9.08
N GLU A 299 -18.61 -14.39 10.37
CA GLU A 299 -18.45 -13.01 10.86
C GLU A 299 -17.14 -12.41 10.31
N PRO A 300 -17.19 -11.20 9.70
CA PRO A 300 -15.99 -10.51 9.26
C PRO A 300 -14.97 -10.29 10.39
N VAL A 301 -13.67 -10.40 10.08
CA VAL A 301 -12.59 -10.30 11.07
C VAL A 301 -11.80 -9.01 10.90
N GLN A 302 -11.66 -8.26 11.99
CA GLN A 302 -10.81 -7.07 12.00
C GLN A 302 -9.32 -7.47 12.02
N VAL A 303 -8.65 -7.34 10.88
CA VAL A 303 -7.21 -7.64 10.73
C VAL A 303 -6.36 -6.38 10.80
N THR A 304 -6.81 -5.30 10.17
CA THR A 304 -6.08 -4.02 10.13
C THR A 304 -6.88 -2.95 10.91
N PRO A 305 -6.35 -2.41 12.02
CA PRO A 305 -7.01 -1.32 12.75
C PRO A 305 -7.35 -0.14 11.84
N GLY A 306 -8.53 0.47 12.02
CA GLY A 306 -8.95 1.62 11.21
C GLY A 306 -9.43 1.29 9.78
N SER A 307 -9.47 0.01 9.40
CA SER A 307 -9.92 -0.44 8.07
C SER A 307 -11.14 -1.36 8.16
N LEU A 308 -11.85 -1.58 7.06
CA LEU A 308 -12.93 -2.56 7.01
C LEU A 308 -12.45 -3.95 7.46
N PRO A 309 -13.29 -4.76 8.11
CA PRO A 309 -12.94 -6.13 8.44
C PRO A 309 -12.80 -6.96 7.16
N TRP A 310 -11.90 -7.95 7.19
CA TRP A 310 -11.82 -8.94 6.13
C TRP A 310 -13.04 -9.84 6.18
N SER A 311 -13.50 -10.32 5.02
CA SER A 311 -14.68 -11.17 4.95
C SER A 311 -14.48 -12.33 3.99
N LEU A 312 -15.14 -13.43 4.30
CA LEU A 312 -15.33 -14.56 3.41
C LEU A 312 -16.81 -14.61 3.01
N ASN A 313 -17.08 -14.66 1.72
CA ASN A 313 -18.43 -14.74 1.19
C ASN A 313 -18.64 -16.07 0.48
N GLU A 314 -19.69 -16.79 0.84
CA GLU A 314 -20.18 -17.97 0.13
C GLU A 314 -20.98 -17.51 -1.09
N VAL A 315 -20.67 -18.07 -2.26
CA VAL A 315 -21.39 -17.78 -3.50
C VAL A 315 -22.75 -18.46 -3.48
N THR A 316 -23.80 -17.66 -3.58
CA THR A 316 -25.19 -18.12 -3.58
C THR A 316 -25.70 -18.35 -5.00
N THR A 317 -25.39 -17.42 -5.90
CA THR A 317 -25.75 -17.47 -7.31
C THR A 317 -24.60 -16.96 -8.17
N SER A 318 -24.45 -17.53 -9.36
CA SER A 318 -23.56 -17.00 -10.39
C SER A 318 -24.21 -17.14 -11.76
N THR A 319 -23.97 -16.16 -12.63
CA THR A 319 -24.48 -16.11 -14.01
C THR A 319 -23.37 -15.69 -14.97
N GLY A 320 -23.49 -16.08 -16.24
CA GLY A 320 -22.57 -15.69 -17.31
C GLY A 320 -22.68 -16.65 -18.50
N LYS A 321 -22.23 -16.22 -19.69
CA LYS A 321 -22.39 -17.00 -20.94
C LYS A 321 -21.48 -18.24 -20.99
N LEU A 322 -20.31 -18.17 -20.37
CA LEU A 322 -19.33 -19.25 -20.30
C LEU A 322 -18.70 -19.23 -18.91
N ASN A 323 -18.92 -20.30 -18.13
CA ASN A 323 -18.22 -20.48 -16.88
C ASN A 323 -16.86 -21.15 -17.11
N LEU A 324 -15.90 -20.39 -17.64
CA LEU A 324 -14.56 -20.88 -18.00
C LEU A 324 -13.77 -21.41 -16.80
N PHE A 325 -14.17 -21.10 -15.57
CA PHE A 325 -13.43 -21.41 -14.36
C PHE A 325 -14.13 -22.42 -13.44
N GLY A 326 -15.26 -22.99 -13.87
CA GLY A 326 -16.06 -23.90 -13.05
C GLY A 326 -16.88 -23.19 -11.97
N ASN A 327 -17.57 -23.95 -11.12
CA ASN A 327 -18.52 -23.36 -10.17
C ASN A 327 -17.81 -22.46 -9.16
N TYR A 328 -18.15 -21.16 -9.16
CA TYR A 328 -17.69 -20.21 -8.15
C TYR A 328 -18.21 -20.63 -6.77
N THR A 329 -17.32 -20.70 -5.78
CA THR A 329 -17.65 -21.16 -4.42
C THR A 329 -17.57 -20.03 -3.40
N HIS A 330 -16.52 -19.22 -3.46
CA HIS A 330 -16.29 -18.16 -2.49
C HIS A 330 -15.71 -16.90 -3.12
N VAL A 331 -15.96 -15.77 -2.46
CA VAL A 331 -15.22 -14.52 -2.70
C VAL A 331 -14.70 -14.00 -1.37
N GLN A 332 -13.38 -13.84 -1.25
CA GLN A 332 -12.73 -13.34 -0.06
C GLN A 332 -12.33 -11.87 -0.28
N MET A 333 -12.69 -10.98 0.65
CA MET A 333 -12.25 -9.59 0.67
C MET A 333 -11.16 -9.44 1.74
N VAL A 334 -9.94 -9.15 1.32
CA VAL A 334 -8.76 -9.04 2.18
C VAL A 334 -7.99 -7.75 1.90
N SER A 335 -6.93 -7.50 2.67
CA SER A 335 -6.01 -6.37 2.45
C SER A 335 -6.70 -5.01 2.45
N THR A 336 -7.79 -4.91 3.21
CA THR A 336 -8.62 -3.73 3.30
C THR A 336 -7.84 -2.54 3.87
N THR A 337 -8.12 -1.35 3.33
CA THR A 337 -7.59 -0.09 3.86
C THR A 337 -8.68 0.97 3.85
N GLY A 338 -8.90 1.62 4.99
CA GLY A 338 -9.94 2.62 5.17
C GLY A 338 -11.35 2.01 5.20
N GLY A 339 -12.36 2.81 4.88
CA GLY A 339 -13.75 2.37 4.79
C GLY A 339 -14.54 2.38 6.10
N LEU A 340 -13.92 2.65 7.26
CA LEU A 340 -14.66 2.85 8.51
C LEU A 340 -15.26 4.26 8.61
N PRO A 341 -16.38 4.44 9.34
CA PRO A 341 -16.91 5.75 9.66
C PRO A 341 -16.06 6.45 10.74
N PRO A 342 -16.19 7.77 10.93
CA PRO A 342 -15.51 8.47 12.01
C PRO A 342 -15.97 7.94 13.37
N MET A 343 -15.06 7.95 14.35
CA MET A 343 -15.41 7.66 15.74
C MET A 343 -16.27 8.79 16.29
N ASN A 344 -17.32 8.45 17.05
CA ASN A 344 -18.11 9.44 17.76
C ASN A 344 -17.24 10.05 18.87
N THR A 345 -16.88 11.32 18.73
CA THR A 345 -16.18 12.09 19.77
C THR A 345 -17.15 12.99 20.51
N ALA A 346 -16.91 13.26 21.80
CA ALA A 346 -17.77 14.10 22.64
C ALA A 346 -18.00 15.52 22.08
N GLU A 347 -17.08 16.00 21.26
CA GLU A 347 -17.10 17.35 20.67
C GLU A 347 -17.90 17.44 19.36
N ALA A 348 -18.28 16.30 18.76
CA ALA A 348 -18.97 16.28 17.47
C ALA A 348 -19.81 14.99 17.30
N THR A 349 -20.95 14.91 18.01
CA THR A 349 -21.91 13.81 17.77
C THR A 349 -22.67 14.06 16.46
N PRO A 350 -22.64 13.13 15.50
CA PRO A 350 -23.40 13.25 14.25
C PRO A 350 -24.90 13.28 14.50
N ARG A 351 -25.66 13.89 13.59
CA ARG A 351 -27.13 13.95 13.67
C ARG A 351 -27.74 12.65 13.14
N SER A 352 -28.85 12.20 13.73
CA SER A 352 -29.59 11.05 13.17
C SER A 352 -29.98 11.33 11.71
N GLY A 353 -29.78 10.33 10.84
CA GLY A 353 -29.93 10.44 9.39
C GLY A 353 -28.72 11.01 8.65
N GLN A 354 -27.69 11.51 9.34
CA GLN A 354 -26.48 12.01 8.69
C GLN A 354 -25.80 10.89 7.90
N ILE A 355 -25.38 11.21 6.67
CA ILE A 355 -24.69 10.27 5.77
C ILE A 355 -23.18 10.55 5.79
N TYR A 356 -22.40 9.48 5.87
CA TYR A 356 -20.94 9.53 5.72
C TYR A 356 -20.49 8.56 4.64
N LYS A 357 -19.63 9.02 3.74
CA LYS A 357 -19.03 8.21 2.67
C LYS A 357 -17.56 8.00 2.99
N SER A 358 -17.20 6.77 3.33
CA SER A 358 -15.82 6.40 3.65
C SER A 358 -15.19 5.72 2.45
N SER A 359 -14.07 6.26 1.96
CA SER A 359 -13.31 5.63 0.88
C SER A 359 -12.57 4.40 1.41
N PHE A 360 -12.53 3.34 0.61
CA PHE A 360 -11.81 2.12 0.97
C PHE A 360 -11.15 1.50 -0.26
N THR A 361 -10.18 0.63 0.02
CA THR A 361 -9.59 -0.27 -0.97
C THR A 361 -9.51 -1.68 -0.40
N ALA A 362 -9.47 -2.69 -1.26
CA ALA A 362 -9.37 -4.11 -0.88
C ALA A 362 -8.78 -4.95 -2.02
N ILE A 363 -8.39 -6.18 -1.75
CA ILE A 363 -8.16 -7.21 -2.77
C ILE A 363 -9.28 -8.25 -2.63
N TYR A 364 -9.96 -8.55 -3.73
CA TYR A 364 -10.95 -9.63 -3.79
C TYR A 364 -10.33 -10.86 -4.44
N TRP A 365 -10.34 -11.98 -3.73
CA TRP A 365 -9.95 -13.28 -4.26
C TRP A 365 -11.18 -14.11 -4.58
N ILE A 366 -11.26 -14.56 -5.84
CA ILE A 366 -12.37 -15.36 -6.34
C ILE A 366 -11.93 -16.83 -6.36
N TYR A 367 -12.79 -17.70 -5.84
CA TYR A 367 -12.53 -19.14 -5.73
C TYR A 367 -13.56 -19.93 -6.53
N CYS A 368 -13.07 -20.98 -7.17
CA CYS A 368 -13.92 -22.00 -7.79
C CYS A 368 -13.71 -23.35 -7.11
N ALA A 369 -14.67 -24.26 -7.29
CA ALA A 369 -14.51 -25.66 -6.88
C ALA A 369 -13.20 -26.21 -7.46
N GLY A 370 -12.43 -26.92 -6.63
CA GLY A 370 -11.29 -27.70 -7.12
C GLY A 370 -11.82 -28.90 -7.90
N ASP A 371 -11.17 -29.23 -9.01
CA ASP A 371 -11.39 -30.49 -9.72
C ASP A 371 -10.94 -31.70 -8.87
#